data_AF-A0A8T5NK93-F1
#
_entry.id   AF-A0A8T5NK93-F1
#
_cell.length_a   1.000
_cell.length_b   1.000
_cell.length_c   1.000
_cell.angle_alpha   90.00
_cell.angle_beta   90.00
_cell.angle_gamma   90.00
#
_symmetry.space_group_name_H-M   'P 1'
#
loop_
_entity.id
_entity.type
_entity.pdbx_description
1 polymer ?
#
loop_
_entity_poly.entity_id
_entity_poly.type
_entity_poly.pdbx_seq_one_letter_code
_entity_poly.pdbx_strand_id
1 'polypeptide(L)' 'MITIKDSMILIHLAKLAILPESCRHFGNVLIPEKVYEEAVLTGKERGYPDALIIEQEIKGNLIKI' A
#
# COMPACT_ATOMS: atom_id res chain seq x y z
N MET A 1 -12.17 3.94 12.21
CA MET A 1 -10.93 3.56 12.93
C MET A 1 -9.77 3.89 12.02
N ILE A 2 -8.76 4.59 12.50
CA ILE A 2 -7.56 4.86 11.69
C ILE A 2 -6.69 3.60 11.71
N THR A 3 -6.27 3.11 10.55
CA THR A 3 -5.35 1.98 10.44
C THR A 3 -4.07 2.44 9.78
N ILE A 4 -2.94 2.15 10.41
CA ILE A 4 -1.62 2.45 9.87
C ILE A 4 -1.03 1.13 9.38
N LYS A 5 -0.62 1.07 8.11
CA LYS A 5 0.03 -0.12 7.53
C LYS A 5 1.51 0.16 7.31
N ASP A 6 2.34 -0.85 7.59
CA ASP A 6 3.76 -0.82 7.26
C ASP A 6 4.03 -1.45 5.89
N SER A 7 5.30 -1.39 5.46
CA SER A 7 5.75 -1.91 4.16
C SER A 7 5.43 -3.40 4.01
N MET A 8 5.70 -4.21 5.04
CA MET A 8 5.50 -5.66 4.97
C MET A 8 4.03 -6.00 4.72
N ILE A 9 3.12 -5.40 5.46
CA ILE A 9 1.67 -5.63 5.32
C ILE A 9 1.21 -5.22 3.92
N LEU A 10 1.62 -4.06 3.42
CA LEU A 10 1.25 -3.60 2.08
C LEU A 10 1.70 -4.57 0.99
N ILE A 11 2.97 -4.96 1.04
CA ILE A 11 3.58 -5.87 0.05
C ILE A 11 2.87 -7.22 0.05
N HIS A 12 2.65 -7.83 1.22
CA HIS A 12 2.04 -9.16 1.29
C HIS A 12 0.57 -9.13 0.90
N LEU A 13 -0.20 -8.13 1.33
CA LEU A 13 -1.61 -7.99 0.93
C LEU A 13 -1.75 -7.71 -0.57
N ALA A 14 -0.85 -6.92 -1.16
CA ALA A 14 -0.82 -6.68 -2.60
C ALA A 14 -0.51 -7.97 -3.37
N LYS A 15 0.48 -8.75 -2.92
CA LYS A 15 0.80 -10.07 -3.51
C LYS A 15 -0.33 -11.08 -3.39
N LEU A 16 -1.10 -11.01 -2.32
CA LEU A 16 -2.29 -11.83 -2.11
C LEU A 16 -3.54 -11.29 -2.84
N ALA A 17 -3.43 -10.15 -3.54
CA ALA A 17 -4.53 -9.49 -4.24
C ALA A 17 -5.74 -9.16 -3.33
N ILE A 18 -5.49 -8.89 -2.05
CA ILE A 18 -6.54 -8.53 -1.05
C ILE A 18 -6.30 -7.16 -0.39
N LEU A 19 -5.28 -6.42 -0.84
CA LEU A 19 -5.00 -5.07 -0.33
C LEU A 19 -6.21 -4.12 -0.49
N PRO A 20 -6.91 -4.06 -1.64
CA PRO A 20 -8.05 -3.17 -1.81
C PRO A 20 -9.20 -3.49 -0.86
N GLU A 21 -9.54 -4.76 -0.69
CA GLU A 21 -10.56 -5.25 0.25
C GLU A 21 -10.20 -4.90 1.69
N SER A 22 -8.93 -5.10 2.07
CA SER A 22 -8.43 -4.72 3.39
C SER A 22 -8.56 -3.22 3.62
N CYS A 23 -8.19 -2.38 2.64
CA CYS A 23 -8.31 -0.93 2.77
C CYS A 23 -9.77 -0.47 2.87
N ARG A 24 -10.66 -1.03 2.03
CA ARG A 24 -12.10 -0.77 2.09
C ARG A 24 -12.71 -1.17 3.44
N HIS A 25 -12.27 -2.28 4.02
CA HIS A 25 -12.77 -2.74 5.32
C HIS A 25 -12.47 -1.74 6.45
N PHE A 26 -11.28 -1.15 6.47
CA PHE A 26 -10.90 -0.18 7.52
C PHE A 26 -11.34 1.26 7.22
N GLY A 27 -11.55 1.60 5.95
CA GLY A 27 -12.07 2.89 5.47
C GLY A 27 -11.12 4.08 5.58
N ASN A 28 -10.20 4.10 6.55
CA ASN A 28 -9.19 5.14 6.70
C ASN A 28 -7.80 4.51 6.94
N VAL A 29 -7.08 4.26 5.85
CA VAL A 29 -5.74 3.66 5.87
C VAL A 29 -4.68 4.73 5.58
N LEU A 30 -3.71 4.82 6.47
CA LEU A 30 -2.56 5.70 6.36
C LEU A 30 -1.26 4.88 6.27
N ILE A 31 -0.28 5.41 5.56
CA ILE A 31 1.08 4.85 5.50
C ILE A 31 2.07 6.00 5.71
N PRO A 32 3.13 5.85 6.53
CA PRO A 32 4.15 6.88 6.62
C PRO A 32 4.85 7.15 5.28
N GLU A 33 5.35 8.37 5.07
CA GLU A 33 6.14 8.73 3.88
C GLU A 33 7.30 7.74 3.65
N LYS A 34 7.96 7.30 4.72
CA LYS A 34 9.05 6.32 4.61
C LYS A 34 8.61 4.95 4.06
N VAL A 35 7.38 4.55 4.37
CA VAL A 35 6.78 3.31 3.85
C VAL A 35 6.43 3.47 2.37
N TYR A 36 5.95 4.64 1.95
CA TYR A 36 5.75 4.95 0.54
C TYR A 36 7.06 4.90 -0.25
N GLU A 37 8.13 5.52 0.25
CA GLU A 37 9.46 5.44 -0.37
C GLU A 37 9.91 4.00 -0.57
N GLU A 38 9.84 3.17 0.47
CA GLU A 38 10.30 1.78 0.42
C GLU A 38 9.40 0.90 -0.46
N ALA A 39 8.11 0.84 -0.15
CA ALA A 39 7.18 -0.13 -0.73
C ALA A 39 6.71 0.27 -2.14
N VAL A 40 6.78 1.57 -2.49
CA VAL A 40 6.34 2.06 -3.80
C VAL A 40 7.50 2.53 -4.65
N LEU A 41 8.28 3.52 -4.20
CA LEU A 41 9.33 4.11 -5.05
C LEU A 41 10.45 3.11 -5.31
N THR A 42 11.13 2.65 -4.26
CA THR A 42 12.18 1.63 -4.35
C THR A 42 11.63 0.31 -4.87
N GLY A 43 10.39 -0.05 -4.50
CA GLY A 43 9.72 -1.24 -5.01
C GLY A 43 9.59 -1.25 -6.53
N LYS A 44 9.15 -0.14 -7.13
CA LYS A 44 9.06 0.02 -8.59
C LYS A 44 10.42 0.01 -9.27
N GLU A 45 11.42 0.71 -8.70
CA GLU A 45 12.79 0.71 -9.23
C GLU A 45 13.39 -0.70 -9.30
N ARG A 46 13.03 -1.56 -8.33
CA ARG A 46 13.45 -2.97 -8.29
C ARG A 46 12.58 -3.91 -9.13
N GLY A 47 11.54 -3.40 -9.78
CA GLY A 47 10.64 -4.16 -10.64
C GLY A 47 9.64 -5.05 -9.89
N TYR A 48 9.33 -4.75 -8.62
CA TYR A 48 8.34 -5.51 -7.87
C TYR A 48 6.90 -5.16 -8.29
N PRO A 49 6.08 -6.13 -8.75
CA PRO A 49 4.72 -5.86 -9.21
C PRO A 49 3.79 -5.33 -8.10
N ASP A 50 4.01 -5.74 -6.85
CA ASP A 50 3.23 -5.27 -5.71
C ASP A 50 3.32 -3.74 -5.50
N ALA A 51 4.46 -3.13 -5.84
CA ALA A 51 4.64 -1.68 -5.76
C ALA A 51 3.66 -0.91 -6.67
N LEU A 52 3.34 -1.46 -7.85
CA LEU A 52 2.36 -0.87 -8.77
C LEU A 52 0.93 -0.95 -8.21
N ILE A 53 0.60 -2.08 -7.57
CA ILE A 53 -0.71 -2.28 -6.93
C ILE A 53 -0.86 -1.27 -5.78
N ILE A 54 0.15 -1.16 -4.91
CA ILE A 54 0.13 -0.20 -3.79
C ILE A 54 -0.02 1.24 -4.32
N GLU A 55 0.70 1.62 -5.39
CA GLU A 55 0.57 2.95 -6.00
C GLU A 55 -0.84 3.22 -6.53
N GLN A 56 -1.51 2.22 -7.12
CA GLN A 56 -2.89 2.36 -7.60
C GLN A 56 -3.86 2.65 -6.46
N GLU A 57 -3.72 1.97 -5.32
CA GLU A 57 -4.57 2.20 -4.14
C GLU A 57 -4.36 3.59 -3.52
N ILE A 58 -3.14 4.12 -3.59
CA ILE A 58 -2.84 5.51 -3.18
C ILE A 58 -3.50 6.51 -4.14
N LYS A 59 -3.31 6.34 -5.46
CA LYS A 59 -3.94 7.19 -6.48
C LYS A 59 -5.47 7.14 -6.43
N GLY A 60 -6.02 5.99 -6.02
CA GLY A 60 -7.44 5.77 -5.79
C GLY A 60 -7.98 6.30 -4.45
N ASN A 61 -7.16 6.98 -3.64
CA ASN A 61 -7.52 7.49 -2.31
C ASN A 61 -7.93 6.42 -1.28
N LEU A 62 -7.66 5.13 -1.52
CA LEU A 62 -7.89 4.06 -0.55
C LEU A 62 -6.78 4.00 0.50
N ILE A 63 -5.60 4.51 0.17
CA ILE A 63 -4.46 4.69 1.07
C ILE A 63 -4.01 6.15 0.99
N LYS A 64 -3.72 6.76 2.13
CA LYS A 64 -3.11 8.10 2.19
C LYS A 64 -1.72 8.00 2.79
N ILE A 65 -0.82 8.87 2.33
CA ILE A 65 0.53 9.03 2.87
C ILE A 65 0.47 10.04 4.02
#